data_AF-A0A3M1DF47-F1
#
_entry.id   AF-A0A3M1DF47-F1
#
_cell.length_a   1.000
_cell.length_b   1.000
_cell.length_c   1.000
_cell.angle_alpha   90.00
_cell.angle_beta   90.00
_cell.angle_gamma   90.00
#
_symmetry.space_group_name_H-M   'P 1'
#
loop_
_entity.id
_entity.type
_entity.pdbx_description
1 polymer ?
#
loop_
_entity_poly.entity_id
_entity_poly.type
_entity_poly.pdbx_seq_one_letter_code
_entity_poly.pdbx_strand_id
1 'polypeptide(L)'
;MVLQWLVRQTLKGMVLLWLATPLVVTATPANTITGDTTNTWCLRCHGMATLGYLDAGTGKIVSLSVDSVRFGHSNHAELNCTECHSTTFRQFPHPDSLKKENLYCLDCHKDLKKFGRFQFPQIEKEFEASMHRQRLGDKYTCFSCHNPHEFRIHADTQSVATIVRKDNGICLNCHNSPELFKTLTKRQFPVLSLSHSWLPNTQLHWQHVRCVDCHTAPDDSLIHQILPADSATRNCVQCHTANSLLIAKLYRYRTTQERQKRGFINSALLNNAYVVGTTRNVILDRLSIILFLLVVLGIGGHGLGRALGAKRRRPHE
;
A
#
# COMPACT_ATOMS: atom_id res chain seq x y z
N MET A 1 -25.11 58.99 -22.13
CA MET A 1 -26.56 59.09 -22.42
C MET A 1 -26.76 58.79 -23.89
N VAL A 2 -27.82 58.07 -24.28
CA VAL A 2 -28.19 57.66 -25.67
C VAL A 2 -27.69 56.28 -26.16
N LEU A 3 -27.40 55.30 -25.30
CA LEU A 3 -27.23 53.90 -25.77
C LEU A 3 -27.69 52.83 -24.77
N GLN A 4 -28.86 53.01 -24.15
CA GLN A 4 -29.48 51.99 -23.28
C GLN A 4 -31.01 51.84 -23.50
N TRP A 5 -31.56 52.36 -24.61
CA TRP A 5 -33.01 52.48 -24.80
C TRP A 5 -33.60 51.60 -25.92
N LEU A 6 -32.90 50.55 -26.39
CA LEU A 6 -33.36 49.76 -27.55
C LEU A 6 -33.41 48.23 -27.38
N VAL A 7 -33.55 47.71 -26.16
CA VAL A 7 -33.70 46.24 -25.95
C VAL A 7 -34.90 45.87 -25.05
N ARG A 8 -35.87 46.78 -24.84
CA ARG A 8 -36.99 46.56 -23.90
C ARG A 8 -38.36 46.22 -24.51
N GLN A 9 -38.44 45.78 -25.77
CA GLN A 9 -39.72 45.59 -26.45
C GLN A 9 -39.77 44.32 -27.33
N THR A 10 -39.51 43.13 -26.78
CA THR A 10 -39.97 41.85 -27.39
C THR A 10 -40.15 40.78 -26.30
N LEU A 11 -41.17 40.95 -25.47
CA LEU A 11 -41.57 39.99 -24.44
C LEU A 11 -43.10 39.81 -24.50
N LYS A 12 -43.60 39.15 -25.55
CA LYS A 12 -44.97 38.62 -25.58
C LYS A 12 -45.02 37.35 -26.42
N GLY A 13 -45.38 36.24 -25.77
CA GLY A 13 -46.01 35.10 -26.44
C GLY A 13 -45.17 33.84 -26.60
N MET A 14 -44.82 33.16 -25.51
CA MET A 14 -44.66 31.70 -25.49
C MET A 14 -45.22 31.16 -24.18
N VAL A 15 -46.51 30.84 -24.18
CA VAL A 15 -47.15 30.01 -23.15
C VAL A 15 -46.71 28.58 -23.43
N LEU A 16 -45.68 28.12 -22.71
CA LEU A 16 -45.27 26.72 -22.70
C LEU A 16 -46.15 25.97 -21.69
N LEU A 17 -47.11 25.21 -22.23
CA LEU A 17 -47.86 24.20 -21.47
C LEU A 17 -46.86 23.15 -20.95
N TRP A 18 -46.48 23.24 -19.68
CA TRP A 18 -45.78 22.17 -18.97
C TRP A 18 -46.80 21.11 -18.56
N LEU A 19 -46.90 20.04 -19.35
CA LEU A 19 -47.56 18.80 -18.94
C LEU A 19 -46.74 18.19 -17.79
N ALA A 20 -47.30 18.24 -16.58
CA ALA A 20 -46.77 17.56 -15.41
C ALA A 20 -46.87 16.04 -15.64
N THR A 21 -45.78 15.42 -16.06
CA THR A 21 -45.66 13.95 -16.04
C THR A 21 -45.49 13.52 -14.57
N PRO A 22 -46.33 12.63 -14.04
CA PRO A 22 -46.19 12.15 -12.68
C PRO A 22 -44.87 11.37 -12.60
N LEU A 23 -43.99 11.82 -11.70
CA LEU A 23 -42.76 11.11 -11.37
C LEU A 23 -43.15 9.86 -10.60
N VAL A 24 -43.28 8.74 -11.31
CA VAL A 24 -43.43 7.42 -10.69
C VAL A 24 -42.07 7.08 -10.07
N VAL A 25 -41.95 7.35 -8.77
CA VAL A 25 -40.85 6.84 -7.95
C VAL A 25 -41.07 5.33 -7.85
N THR A 26 -40.42 4.57 -8.72
CA THR A 26 -40.25 3.14 -8.52
C THR A 26 -39.32 2.99 -7.32
N ALA A 27 -39.90 2.70 -6.15
CA ALA A 27 -39.12 2.23 -5.02
C ALA A 27 -38.35 0.99 -5.50
N THR A 28 -37.02 1.12 -5.61
CA THR A 28 -36.17 -0.04 -5.72
C THR A 28 -36.52 -0.96 -4.54
N PRO A 29 -36.82 -2.24 -4.77
CA PRO A 29 -36.99 -3.14 -3.64
C PRO A 29 -35.70 -3.03 -2.84
N ALA A 30 -35.82 -2.62 -1.57
CA ALA A 30 -34.75 -2.82 -0.62
C ALA A 30 -34.37 -4.29 -0.77
N ASN A 31 -33.11 -4.57 -1.04
CA ASN A 31 -32.58 -5.92 -0.94
C ASN A 31 -32.84 -6.35 0.51
N THR A 32 -33.97 -6.99 0.73
CA THR A 32 -34.23 -7.76 1.93
C THR A 32 -33.15 -8.81 1.93
N ILE A 33 -32.16 -8.64 2.80
CA ILE A 33 -31.16 -9.68 3.09
C ILE A 33 -31.95 -10.84 3.70
N THR A 34 -32.47 -11.70 2.83
CA THR A 34 -33.06 -12.98 3.20
C THR A 34 -31.91 -13.94 3.42
N GLY A 35 -31.53 -14.11 4.68
CA GLY A 35 -30.54 -15.08 5.10
C GLY A 35 -30.24 -14.83 6.57
N ASP A 36 -30.66 -15.76 7.42
CA ASP A 36 -30.18 -15.87 8.79
C ASP A 36 -28.65 -15.92 8.77
N THR A 37 -28.03 -14.75 8.93
CA THR A 37 -26.58 -14.58 8.99
C THR A 37 -26.27 -14.39 10.46
N THR A 38 -25.57 -15.35 11.06
CA THR A 38 -25.22 -15.35 12.49
C THR A 38 -24.49 -14.06 12.90
N ASN A 39 -23.86 -13.36 11.96
CA ASN A 39 -23.21 -12.05 12.16
C ASN A 39 -24.18 -10.90 12.37
N THR A 40 -25.39 -10.94 11.80
CA THR A 40 -26.37 -9.84 11.91
C THR A 40 -26.72 -9.58 13.38
N TRP A 41 -26.79 -10.63 14.20
CA TRP A 41 -27.03 -10.47 15.64
C TRP A 41 -25.90 -9.70 16.33
N CYS A 42 -24.64 -10.07 16.09
CA CYS A 42 -23.47 -9.37 16.64
C CYS A 42 -23.42 -7.91 16.19
N LEU A 43 -23.64 -7.68 14.89
CA LEU A 43 -23.53 -6.37 14.26
C LEU A 43 -24.67 -5.41 14.63
N ARG A 44 -25.77 -5.87 15.24
CA ARG A 44 -26.81 -4.97 15.79
C ARG A 44 -26.23 -3.97 16.79
N CYS A 45 -25.30 -4.43 17.63
CA CYS A 45 -24.59 -3.57 18.58
C CYS A 45 -23.19 -3.23 18.05
N HIS A 46 -22.42 -4.24 17.61
CA HIS A 46 -21.03 -4.02 17.18
C HIS A 46 -20.92 -3.23 15.87
N GLY A 47 -21.97 -3.14 15.06
CA GLY A 47 -21.98 -2.28 13.86
C GLY A 47 -22.08 -0.77 14.18
N MET A 48 -22.33 -0.40 15.44
CA MET A 48 -22.45 1.00 15.84
C MET A 48 -21.06 1.63 15.98
N ALA A 49 -20.78 2.69 15.21
CA ALA A 49 -19.48 3.36 15.17
C ALA A 49 -19.00 3.91 16.53
N THR A 50 -19.92 4.19 17.45
CA THR A 50 -19.62 4.72 18.79
C THR A 50 -19.62 3.66 19.87
N LEU A 51 -19.79 2.37 19.53
CA LEU A 51 -19.77 1.31 20.54
C LEU A 51 -18.36 1.18 21.12
N GLY A 52 -18.28 1.34 22.44
CA GLY A 52 -17.06 1.16 23.20
C GLY A 52 -17.32 1.30 24.69
N TYR A 53 -16.29 1.06 25.48
CA TYR A 53 -16.33 1.28 26.92
C TYR A 53 -15.11 2.06 27.40
N LEU A 54 -15.26 2.77 28.51
CA LEU A 54 -14.14 3.40 29.19
C LEU A 54 -13.40 2.34 30.00
N ASP A 55 -12.15 2.04 29.64
CA ASP A 55 -11.31 1.15 30.42
C ASP A 55 -10.90 1.84 31.72
N ALA A 56 -11.33 1.27 32.85
CA ALA A 56 -11.10 1.87 34.17
C ALA A 56 -9.61 1.91 34.56
N GLY A 57 -8.78 1.01 34.02
CA GLY A 57 -7.35 0.95 34.33
C GLY A 57 -6.53 2.01 33.59
N THR A 58 -6.89 2.32 32.36
CA THR A 58 -6.15 3.24 31.49
C THR A 58 -6.85 4.58 31.26
N GLY A 59 -8.13 4.69 31.60
CA GLY A 59 -8.97 5.86 31.32
C GLY A 59 -9.22 6.11 29.83
N LYS A 60 -8.95 5.11 28.96
CA LYS A 60 -9.12 5.22 27.51
C LYS A 60 -10.41 4.55 27.06
N ILE A 61 -11.00 5.07 25.98
CA ILE A 61 -12.12 4.41 25.32
C ILE A 61 -11.56 3.24 24.50
N VAL A 62 -12.05 2.03 24.79
CA VAL A 62 -11.82 0.83 23.98
C VAL A 62 -13.01 0.71 23.04
N SER A 63 -12.76 0.87 21.75
CA SER A 63 -13.78 0.65 20.73
C SER A 63 -14.10 -0.84 20.63
N LEU A 64 -15.40 -1.15 20.55
CA LEU A 64 -15.93 -2.46 20.24
C LEU A 64 -16.63 -2.47 18.86
N SER A 65 -16.54 -1.36 18.12
CA SER A 65 -17.20 -1.21 16.83
C SER A 65 -16.48 -2.00 15.74
N VAL A 66 -17.25 -2.67 14.89
CA VAL A 66 -16.82 -3.32 13.65
C VAL A 66 -17.56 -2.67 12.50
N ASP A 67 -16.82 -2.11 11.56
CA ASP A 67 -17.40 -1.59 10.31
C ASP A 67 -17.86 -2.77 9.45
N SER A 68 -19.17 -2.99 9.37
CA SER A 68 -19.77 -4.11 8.66
C SER A 68 -19.49 -4.09 7.16
N VAL A 69 -19.37 -2.90 6.56
CA VAL A 69 -19.03 -2.74 5.14
C VAL A 69 -17.59 -3.16 4.92
N ARG A 70 -16.64 -2.70 5.75
CA ARG A 70 -15.23 -3.08 5.63
C ARG A 70 -15.01 -4.56 5.94
N PHE A 71 -15.73 -5.11 6.91
CA PHE A 71 -15.73 -6.55 7.19
C PHE A 71 -16.19 -7.38 6.00
N GLY A 72 -17.29 -6.99 5.35
CA GLY A 72 -17.79 -7.65 4.14
C GLY A 72 -16.82 -7.63 2.95
N HIS A 73 -15.78 -6.80 2.98
CA HIS A 73 -14.73 -6.74 1.95
C HIS A 73 -13.39 -7.35 2.41
N SER A 74 -13.33 -7.89 3.62
CA SER A 74 -12.14 -8.54 4.18
C SER A 74 -11.97 -9.97 3.65
N ASN A 75 -10.80 -10.55 3.87
CA ASN A 75 -10.55 -11.97 3.57
C ASN A 75 -11.37 -12.93 4.43
N HIS A 76 -11.93 -12.46 5.55
CA HIS A 76 -12.73 -13.25 6.49
C HIS A 76 -14.23 -12.92 6.39
N ALA A 77 -14.67 -12.22 5.34
CA ALA A 77 -16.05 -11.76 5.18
C ALA A 77 -17.10 -12.90 5.24
N GLU A 78 -16.71 -14.10 4.80
CA GLU A 78 -17.56 -15.29 4.79
C GLU A 78 -17.60 -16.01 6.16
N LEU A 79 -16.72 -15.65 7.09
CA LEU A 79 -16.69 -16.25 8.42
C LEU A 79 -17.74 -15.63 9.32
N ASN A 80 -18.33 -16.47 10.17
CA ASN A 80 -19.16 -15.99 11.24
C ASN A 80 -18.30 -15.46 12.39
N CYS A 81 -18.75 -14.44 13.12
CA CYS A 81 -18.04 -13.88 14.28
C CYS A 81 -17.65 -14.98 15.26
N THR A 82 -18.55 -15.97 15.44
CA THR A 82 -18.36 -17.10 16.36
C THR A 82 -17.41 -18.19 15.86
N GLU A 83 -16.83 -18.05 14.66
CA GLU A 83 -15.75 -18.92 14.19
C GLU A 83 -14.39 -18.46 14.68
N CYS A 84 -14.26 -17.17 15.05
CA CYS A 84 -13.10 -16.65 15.75
C CYS A 84 -13.41 -16.44 17.23
N HIS A 85 -14.49 -15.74 17.53
CA HIS A 85 -14.91 -15.45 18.90
C HIS A 85 -15.70 -16.61 19.52
N SER A 86 -15.62 -16.72 20.84
CA SER A 86 -16.38 -17.71 21.62
C SER A 86 -17.88 -17.59 21.38
N THR A 87 -18.56 -18.73 21.23
CA THR A 87 -20.02 -18.77 21.14
C THR A 87 -20.70 -18.27 22.42
N THR A 88 -19.99 -18.20 23.55
CA THR A 88 -20.47 -17.62 24.81
C THR A 88 -20.80 -16.13 24.68
N PHE A 89 -20.24 -15.41 23.70
CA PHE A 89 -20.67 -14.03 23.40
C PHE A 89 -22.16 -13.94 23.00
N ARG A 90 -22.85 -15.04 22.70
CA ARG A 90 -24.32 -15.01 22.50
C ARG A 90 -25.10 -14.69 23.78
N GLN A 91 -24.48 -14.83 24.96
CA GLN A 91 -25.09 -14.47 26.24
C GLN A 91 -24.96 -12.96 26.45
N PHE A 92 -26.06 -12.28 26.80
CA PHE A 92 -26.08 -10.86 27.12
C PHE A 92 -26.65 -10.60 28.52
N PRO A 93 -26.00 -9.78 29.36
CA PRO A 93 -24.70 -9.13 29.14
C PRO A 93 -23.56 -10.15 28.99
N HIS A 94 -22.56 -9.83 28.16
CA HIS A 94 -21.43 -10.74 27.92
C HIS A 94 -20.66 -11.00 29.24
N PRO A 95 -20.31 -12.25 29.56
CA PRO A 95 -19.51 -12.55 30.74
C PRO A 95 -18.16 -11.83 30.73
N ASP A 96 -17.76 -11.25 31.86
CA ASP A 96 -16.49 -10.52 32.00
C ASP A 96 -15.26 -11.40 31.72
N SER A 97 -15.37 -12.72 31.89
CA SER A 97 -14.32 -13.68 31.55
C SER A 97 -13.90 -13.61 30.09
N LEU A 98 -14.80 -13.23 29.18
CA LEU A 98 -14.54 -13.13 27.75
C LEU A 98 -13.62 -11.97 27.38
N LYS A 99 -13.39 -11.00 28.27
CA LYS A 99 -12.39 -9.94 28.08
C LYS A 99 -10.96 -10.47 27.94
N LYS A 100 -10.72 -11.71 28.38
CA LYS A 100 -9.43 -12.41 28.32
C LYS A 100 -9.31 -13.33 27.11
N GLU A 101 -10.30 -13.34 26.22
CA GLU A 101 -10.21 -14.13 25.00
C GLU A 101 -8.96 -13.72 24.22
N ASN A 102 -8.15 -14.73 23.89
CA ASN A 102 -6.94 -14.56 23.12
C ASN A 102 -7.11 -15.34 21.82
N LEU A 103 -7.20 -14.61 20.72
CA LEU A 103 -7.32 -15.17 19.38
C LEU A 103 -5.95 -15.18 18.71
N TYR A 104 -5.65 -16.21 17.93
CA TYR A 104 -4.40 -16.27 17.21
C TYR A 104 -4.57 -16.76 15.78
N CYS A 105 -3.85 -16.13 14.85
CA CYS A 105 -3.99 -16.42 13.42
C CYS A 105 -3.68 -17.90 13.11
N LEU A 106 -2.68 -18.46 13.81
CA LEU A 106 -2.27 -19.85 13.59
C LEU A 106 -3.23 -20.89 14.17
N ASP A 107 -4.27 -20.49 14.91
CA ASP A 107 -5.32 -21.42 15.34
C ASP A 107 -5.94 -22.14 14.13
N CYS A 108 -6.07 -21.42 13.01
CA CYS A 108 -6.46 -21.98 11.72
C CYS A 108 -5.31 -22.02 10.68
N HIS A 109 -4.46 -20.98 10.61
CA HIS A 109 -3.50 -20.82 9.52
C HIS A 109 -2.25 -21.73 9.57
N LYS A 110 -2.12 -22.56 10.60
CA LYS A 110 -1.05 -23.58 10.69
C LYS A 110 -1.24 -24.78 9.75
N ASP A 111 -2.46 -24.99 9.23
CA ASP A 111 -2.72 -26.10 8.31
C ASP A 111 -2.04 -25.85 6.95
N LEU A 112 -0.88 -26.50 6.76
CA LEU A 112 -0.08 -26.37 5.54
C LEU A 112 -0.80 -26.90 4.29
N LYS A 113 -1.76 -27.83 4.42
CA LYS A 113 -2.53 -28.32 3.27
C LYS A 113 -3.47 -27.25 2.74
N LYS A 114 -4.11 -26.48 3.63
CA LYS A 114 -5.05 -25.42 3.27
C LYS A 114 -4.36 -24.08 3.00
N PHE A 115 -3.37 -23.73 3.81
CA PHE A 115 -2.79 -22.38 3.86
C PHE A 115 -1.29 -22.33 3.53
N GLY A 116 -0.67 -23.45 3.15
CA GLY A 116 0.79 -23.52 2.92
C GLY A 116 1.33 -22.49 1.92
N ARG A 117 0.53 -22.10 0.93
CA ARG A 117 0.89 -21.04 -0.04
C ARG A 117 1.18 -19.67 0.60
N PHE A 118 0.65 -19.41 1.80
CA PHE A 118 0.82 -18.15 2.52
C PHE A 118 1.97 -18.17 3.52
N GLN A 119 2.56 -19.34 3.80
CA GLN A 119 3.77 -19.50 4.62
C GLN A 119 3.63 -18.92 6.05
N PHE A 120 2.44 -19.00 6.64
CA PHE A 120 2.16 -18.47 7.98
C PHE A 120 3.14 -18.90 9.09
N PRO A 121 3.64 -20.15 9.14
CA PRO A 121 4.66 -20.51 10.13
C PRO A 121 5.99 -19.77 9.96
N GLN A 122 6.40 -19.47 8.73
CA GLN A 122 7.60 -18.67 8.48
C GLN A 122 7.34 -17.19 8.83
N ILE A 123 6.14 -16.69 8.51
CA ILE A 123 5.69 -15.35 8.93
C ILE A 123 5.73 -15.19 10.45
N GLU A 124 5.27 -16.19 11.21
CA GLU A 124 5.35 -16.19 12.67
C GLU A 124 6.81 -16.10 13.14
N LYS A 125 7.70 -16.91 12.57
CA LYS A 125 9.14 -16.87 12.91
C LYS A 125 9.75 -15.48 12.68
N GLU A 126 9.46 -14.87 11.54
CA GLU A 126 9.90 -13.51 11.22
C GLU A 126 9.30 -12.46 12.16
N PHE A 127 8.00 -12.58 12.45
CA PHE A 127 7.30 -11.71 13.38
C PHE A 127 7.91 -11.80 14.79
N GLU A 128 8.20 -13.01 15.28
CA GLU A 128 8.90 -13.24 16.55
C GLU A 128 10.28 -12.60 16.56
N ALA A 129 11.00 -12.64 15.44
CA ALA A 129 12.30 -11.99 15.29
C ALA A 129 12.22 -10.45 15.08
N SER A 130 11.03 -9.88 14.90
CA SER A 130 10.85 -8.45 14.62
C SER A 130 11.19 -7.58 15.83
N MET A 131 11.71 -6.38 15.59
CA MET A 131 12.05 -5.41 16.64
C MET A 131 10.85 -5.06 17.51
N HIS A 132 9.63 -5.01 16.95
CA HIS A 132 8.43 -4.74 17.74
C HIS A 132 8.13 -5.86 18.72
N ARG A 133 8.16 -7.12 18.25
CA ARG A 133 7.89 -8.28 19.09
C ARG A 133 8.98 -8.46 20.17
N GLN A 134 10.25 -8.32 19.80
CA GLN A 134 11.38 -8.36 20.72
C GLN A 134 11.32 -7.29 21.82
N ARG A 135 10.71 -6.13 21.55
CA ARG A 135 10.65 -5.01 22.51
C ARG A 135 9.38 -4.97 23.34
N LEU A 136 8.25 -5.38 22.77
CA LEU A 136 6.93 -5.25 23.40
C LEU A 136 6.39 -6.59 23.92
N GLY A 137 7.02 -7.71 23.57
CA GLY A 137 6.62 -9.06 23.98
C GLY A 137 5.18 -9.37 23.63
N ASP A 138 4.49 -10.09 24.53
CA ASP A 138 3.11 -10.59 24.38
C ASP A 138 2.04 -9.52 24.11
N LYS A 139 2.35 -8.25 24.37
CA LYS A 139 1.45 -7.14 24.08
C LYS A 139 1.40 -6.77 22.60
N TYR A 140 2.38 -7.20 21.81
CA TYR A 140 2.45 -6.98 20.37
C TYR A 140 2.15 -8.28 19.64
N THR A 141 1.09 -8.27 18.84
CA THR A 141 0.55 -9.45 18.16
C THR A 141 0.38 -9.16 16.67
N CYS A 142 -0.02 -10.15 15.89
CA CYS A 142 -0.37 -9.98 14.49
C CYS A 142 -1.42 -8.86 14.28
N PHE A 143 -2.33 -8.69 15.25
CA PHE A 143 -3.38 -7.67 15.21
C PHE A 143 -2.89 -6.26 15.44
N SER A 144 -1.66 -6.08 15.96
CA SER A 144 -1.04 -4.77 16.08
C SER A 144 -0.74 -4.13 14.72
N CYS A 145 -0.58 -4.95 13.67
CA CYS A 145 -0.41 -4.49 12.29
C CYS A 145 -1.66 -4.72 11.43
N HIS A 146 -2.30 -5.88 11.57
CA HIS A 146 -3.39 -6.30 10.68
C HIS A 146 -4.71 -6.39 11.43
N ASN A 147 -5.68 -5.54 11.07
CA ASN A 147 -7.03 -5.65 11.61
C ASN A 147 -7.74 -6.88 11.01
N PRO A 148 -8.08 -7.92 11.79
CA PRO A 148 -8.68 -9.15 11.25
C PRO A 148 -10.07 -8.93 10.65
N HIS A 149 -10.75 -7.84 11.05
CA HIS A 149 -12.06 -7.46 10.52
C HIS A 149 -11.98 -6.65 9.21
N GLU A 150 -10.79 -6.30 8.74
CA GLU A 150 -10.63 -5.42 7.57
C GLU A 150 -9.48 -5.86 6.64
N PHE A 151 -8.67 -6.83 7.08
CA PHE A 151 -7.47 -7.28 6.38
C PHE A 151 -7.81 -7.97 5.06
N ARG A 152 -7.01 -7.67 4.04
CA ARG A 152 -7.17 -8.19 2.68
C ARG A 152 -5.81 -8.43 2.04
N ILE A 153 -5.57 -9.66 1.59
CA ILE A 153 -4.30 -10.08 0.95
C ILE A 153 -4.23 -9.63 -0.52
N HIS A 154 -5.37 -9.59 -1.22
CA HIS A 154 -5.42 -9.28 -2.65
C HIS A 154 -5.79 -7.82 -2.90
N ALA A 155 -4.76 -6.96 -2.93
CA ALA A 155 -4.84 -5.59 -3.42
C ALA A 155 -4.44 -5.46 -4.90
N ASP A 156 -4.40 -6.56 -5.66
CA ASP A 156 -3.93 -6.60 -7.05
C ASP A 156 -4.74 -5.67 -7.99
N THR A 157 -6.00 -5.38 -7.65
CA THR A 157 -6.85 -4.42 -8.39
C THR A 157 -6.63 -2.96 -7.99
N GLN A 158 -5.93 -2.69 -6.90
CA GLN A 158 -5.69 -1.34 -6.41
C GLN A 158 -4.48 -0.72 -7.12
N SER A 159 -4.37 0.60 -7.15
CA SER A 159 -3.14 1.25 -7.62
C SER A 159 -1.98 1.03 -6.62
N VAL A 160 -0.73 1.03 -7.08
CA VAL A 160 0.45 0.89 -6.18
C VAL A 160 0.42 1.98 -5.10
N ALA A 161 0.11 3.22 -5.49
CA ALA A 161 -0.01 4.33 -4.55
C ALA A 161 -1.04 4.05 -3.43
N THR A 162 -2.12 3.32 -3.72
CA THR A 162 -3.11 2.95 -2.70
C THR A 162 -2.58 1.87 -1.77
N ILE A 163 -1.84 0.89 -2.29
CA ILE A 163 -1.15 -0.13 -1.47
C ILE A 163 -0.16 0.56 -0.54
N VAL A 164 0.73 1.40 -1.08
CA VAL A 164 1.75 2.12 -0.31
C VAL A 164 1.12 2.94 0.81
N ARG A 165 0.08 3.72 0.51
CA ARG A 165 -0.63 4.52 1.51
C ARG A 165 -1.25 3.67 2.62
N LYS A 166 -1.91 2.55 2.27
CA LYS A 166 -2.55 1.66 3.25
C LYS A 166 -1.51 0.97 4.14
N ASP A 167 -0.48 0.37 3.52
CA ASP A 167 0.58 -0.35 4.22
C ASP A 167 1.36 0.60 5.16
N ASN A 168 1.72 1.80 4.68
CA ASN A 168 2.40 2.80 5.52
C ASN A 168 1.50 3.34 6.64
N GLY A 169 0.18 3.43 6.39
CA GLY A 169 -0.80 3.86 7.39
C GLY A 169 -0.75 3.02 8.67
N ILE A 170 -0.51 1.71 8.55
CA ILE A 170 -0.35 0.79 9.69
C ILE A 170 0.79 1.27 10.60
N CYS A 171 1.95 1.58 10.01
CA CYS A 171 3.12 2.05 10.75
C CYS A 171 2.85 3.43 11.39
N LEU A 172 2.18 4.30 10.65
CA LEU A 172 1.92 5.69 11.05
C LEU A 172 0.90 5.79 12.21
N ASN A 173 0.06 4.78 12.44
CA ASN A 173 -0.82 4.73 13.62
C ASN A 173 -0.04 4.90 14.93
N CYS A 174 1.21 4.42 14.98
CA CYS A 174 2.11 4.58 16.13
C CYS A 174 3.26 5.56 15.84
N HIS A 175 3.87 5.49 14.67
CA HIS A 175 5.04 6.30 14.31
C HIS A 175 4.72 7.75 13.91
N ASN A 176 3.44 8.14 13.96
CA ASN A 176 2.98 9.53 13.88
C ASN A 176 2.19 9.96 15.13
N SER A 177 2.24 9.17 16.22
CA SER A 177 1.59 9.48 17.50
C SER A 177 2.61 9.50 18.64
N PRO A 178 3.12 10.68 19.03
CA PRO A 178 4.02 10.84 20.17
C PRO A 178 3.46 10.24 21.47
N GLU A 179 2.17 10.42 21.71
CA GLU A 179 1.48 9.98 22.92
C GLU A 179 1.42 8.46 22.99
N LEU A 180 1.00 7.81 21.90
CA LEU A 180 0.92 6.35 21.83
C LEU A 180 2.31 5.73 21.92
N PHE A 181 3.28 6.28 21.17
CA PHE A 181 4.65 5.79 21.20
C PHE A 181 5.27 5.87 22.60
N LYS A 182 5.11 7.01 23.30
CA LYS A 182 5.60 7.19 24.68
C LYS A 182 4.91 6.22 25.63
N THR A 183 3.61 5.98 25.46
CA THR A 183 2.85 5.01 26.28
C THR A 183 3.39 3.59 26.11
N LEU A 184 3.68 3.18 24.87
CA LEU A 184 4.12 1.82 24.55
C LEU A 184 5.58 1.58 24.92
N THR A 185 6.46 2.57 24.71
CA THR A 185 7.92 2.36 24.78
C THR A 185 8.58 3.01 25.98
N LYS A 186 7.93 4.01 26.61
CA LYS A 186 8.51 4.91 27.62
C LYS A 186 9.75 5.69 27.13
N ARG A 187 9.98 5.75 25.81
CA ARG A 187 11.11 6.44 25.18
C ARG A 187 10.69 7.79 24.61
N GLN A 188 11.68 8.63 24.30
CA GLN A 188 11.46 9.84 23.51
C GLN A 188 10.96 9.46 22.12
N PHE A 189 9.98 10.20 21.63
CA PHE A 189 9.41 10.01 20.31
C PHE A 189 10.41 10.41 19.23
N PRO A 190 10.83 9.49 18.34
CA PRO A 190 11.68 9.84 17.22
C PRO A 190 10.84 10.58 16.17
N VAL A 191 11.12 11.87 15.98
CA VAL A 191 10.44 12.64 14.93
C VAL A 191 10.79 12.06 13.57
N LEU A 192 9.76 11.61 12.85
CA LEU A 192 9.92 10.81 11.63
C LEU A 192 10.77 11.51 10.57
N SER A 193 10.56 12.82 10.35
CA SER A 193 11.32 13.62 9.38
C SER A 193 12.80 13.73 9.73
N LEU A 194 13.15 13.87 11.02
CA LEU A 194 14.53 13.95 11.48
C LEU A 194 15.24 12.60 11.32
N SER A 195 14.55 11.49 11.64
CA SER A 195 15.10 10.13 11.47
C SER A 195 15.30 9.74 9.99
N HIS A 196 14.63 10.42 9.06
CA HIS A 196 14.73 10.19 7.62
C HIS A 196 15.41 11.32 6.84
N SER A 197 16.09 12.25 7.52
CA SER A 197 16.74 13.41 6.88
C SER A 197 17.82 13.05 5.85
N TRP A 198 18.36 11.83 5.94
CA TRP A 198 19.32 11.28 4.97
C TRP A 198 18.69 10.88 3.63
N LEU A 199 17.37 10.68 3.58
CA LEU A 199 16.66 10.19 2.40
C LEU A 199 16.27 11.37 1.48
N PRO A 200 16.85 11.50 0.27
CA PRO A 200 16.50 12.59 -0.64
C PRO A 200 15.04 12.50 -1.06
N ASN A 201 14.37 13.64 -1.23
CA ASN A 201 12.94 13.70 -1.61
C ASN A 201 12.07 12.76 -0.73
N THR A 202 12.22 12.84 0.59
CA THR A 202 11.62 11.92 1.56
C THR A 202 10.11 11.71 1.33
N GLN A 203 9.39 12.80 1.03
CA GLN A 203 7.95 12.75 0.77
C GLN A 203 7.59 11.91 -0.46
N LEU A 204 8.37 12.01 -1.55
CA LEU A 204 8.14 11.19 -2.75
C LEU A 204 8.43 9.72 -2.46
N HIS A 205 9.47 9.42 -1.68
CA HIS A 205 9.74 8.05 -1.27
C HIS A 205 8.58 7.47 -0.46
N TRP A 206 8.03 8.20 0.52
CA TRP A 206 6.90 7.70 1.31
C TRP A 206 5.60 7.53 0.51
N GLN A 207 5.45 8.24 -0.61
CA GLN A 207 4.30 8.09 -1.51
C GLN A 207 4.42 6.88 -2.45
N HIS A 208 5.64 6.41 -2.70
CA HIS A 208 5.91 5.39 -3.73
C HIS A 208 6.61 4.12 -3.21
N VAL A 209 7.09 4.12 -1.97
CA VAL A 209 7.80 3.00 -1.32
C VAL A 209 7.21 2.77 0.06
N ARG A 210 7.07 1.51 0.46
CA ARG A 210 6.54 1.17 1.78
C ARG A 210 7.63 1.23 2.84
N CYS A 211 7.27 1.55 4.08
CA CYS A 211 8.18 1.49 5.22
C CYS A 211 8.84 0.10 5.31
N VAL A 212 8.05 -0.96 5.14
CA VAL A 212 8.51 -2.36 5.16
C VAL A 212 9.49 -2.69 4.04
N ASP A 213 9.47 -1.99 2.89
CA ASP A 213 10.43 -2.26 1.81
C ASP A 213 11.86 -1.87 2.22
N CYS A 214 12.00 -0.90 3.14
CA CYS A 214 13.29 -0.48 3.69
C CYS A 214 13.62 -1.11 5.05
N HIS A 215 12.61 -1.36 5.89
CA HIS A 215 12.74 -1.86 7.25
C HIS A 215 12.65 -3.38 7.38
N THR A 216 12.84 -4.13 6.29
CA THR A 216 12.90 -5.60 6.31
C THR A 216 14.12 -6.08 5.54
N ALA A 217 14.58 -7.29 5.83
CA ALA A 217 15.75 -7.88 5.18
C ALA A 217 15.57 -7.92 3.64
N PRO A 218 16.58 -7.51 2.85
CA PRO A 218 16.45 -7.33 1.40
C PRO A 218 16.22 -8.63 0.61
N ASP A 219 16.71 -9.75 1.13
CA ASP A 219 16.66 -11.08 0.54
C ASP A 219 15.39 -11.87 0.87
N ASP A 220 14.58 -11.38 1.80
CA ASP A 220 13.37 -12.09 2.20
C ASP A 220 12.17 -11.78 1.29
N SER A 221 11.49 -12.84 0.90
CA SER A 221 10.27 -12.79 0.10
C SER A 221 9.05 -12.41 0.94
N LEU A 222 9.21 -12.52 2.26
CA LEU A 222 8.29 -12.08 3.30
C LEU A 222 8.83 -10.80 3.97
N ILE A 223 7.97 -10.11 4.72
CA ILE A 223 8.22 -8.76 5.23
C ILE A 223 7.84 -8.60 6.71
N HIS A 224 7.80 -9.69 7.47
CA HIS A 224 7.30 -9.66 8.85
C HIS A 224 8.41 -9.46 9.88
N GLN A 225 9.67 -9.65 9.50
CA GLN A 225 10.82 -9.31 10.35
C GLN A 225 11.19 -7.83 10.20
N ILE A 226 10.46 -6.99 10.92
CA ILE A 226 10.74 -5.55 10.97
C ILE A 226 12.03 -5.28 11.74
N LEU A 227 13.00 -4.69 11.06
CA LEU A 227 14.32 -4.33 11.57
C LEU A 227 14.33 -2.93 12.24
N PRO A 228 15.24 -2.70 13.20
CA PRO A 228 15.44 -1.37 13.77
C PRO A 228 15.95 -0.34 12.73
N ALA A 229 15.82 0.95 13.07
CA ALA A 229 16.08 2.06 12.14
C ALA A 229 17.55 2.20 11.69
N ASP A 230 18.50 1.69 12.47
CA ASP A 230 19.92 1.61 12.13
C ASP A 230 20.23 0.49 11.13
N SER A 231 19.37 -0.54 11.07
CA SER A 231 19.49 -1.69 10.18
C SER A 231 18.62 -1.58 8.92
N ALA A 232 17.82 -0.51 8.78
CA ALA A 232 17.05 -0.25 7.58
C ALA A 232 17.98 -0.03 6.38
N THR A 233 17.61 -0.53 5.19
CA THR A 233 18.45 -0.34 4.01
C THR A 233 18.57 1.14 3.65
N ARG A 234 19.82 1.61 3.55
CA ARG A 234 20.18 2.95 3.06
C ARG A 234 20.93 2.89 1.74
N ASN A 235 21.08 1.70 1.16
CA ASN A 235 21.80 1.51 -0.07
C ASN A 235 20.85 1.77 -1.26
N CYS A 236 20.90 2.99 -1.79
CA CYS A 236 20.05 3.44 -2.89
C CYS A 236 20.09 2.49 -4.10
N VAL A 237 21.25 1.87 -4.36
CA VAL A 237 21.48 0.96 -5.49
C VAL A 237 20.57 -0.27 -5.43
N GLN A 238 20.18 -0.72 -4.23
CA GLN A 238 19.27 -1.85 -4.07
C GLN A 238 17.86 -1.56 -4.60
N CYS A 239 17.47 -0.30 -4.73
CA CYS A 239 16.16 0.11 -5.25
C CYS A 239 16.23 0.75 -6.65
N HIS A 240 17.37 1.36 -6.99
CA HIS A 240 17.60 2.11 -8.23
C HIS A 240 18.37 1.30 -9.30
N THR A 241 18.37 -0.03 -9.22
CA THR A 241 18.92 -0.93 -10.25
C THR A 241 17.85 -1.78 -10.91
N ALA A 242 18.16 -2.32 -12.09
CA ALA A 242 17.25 -3.18 -12.84
C ALA A 242 16.71 -4.36 -12.01
N ASN A 243 17.55 -4.98 -11.19
CA ASN A 243 17.14 -6.03 -10.25
C ASN A 243 16.99 -5.43 -8.85
N SER A 244 15.92 -4.68 -8.64
CA SER A 244 15.70 -3.96 -7.39
C SER A 244 14.82 -4.70 -6.38
N LEU A 245 14.96 -4.34 -5.11
CA LEU A 245 14.06 -4.75 -4.03
C LEU A 245 12.60 -4.41 -4.32
N LEU A 246 12.35 -3.29 -5.00
CA LEU A 246 11.00 -2.89 -5.39
C LEU A 246 10.34 -3.94 -6.28
N ILE A 247 11.09 -4.55 -7.20
CA ILE A 247 10.59 -5.64 -8.06
C ILE A 247 10.30 -6.90 -7.27
N ALA A 248 11.20 -7.26 -6.36
CA ALA A 248 11.09 -8.49 -5.57
C ALA A 248 9.96 -8.42 -4.51
N LYS A 249 9.69 -7.23 -3.98
CA LYS A 249 8.73 -7.00 -2.87
C LYS A 249 7.45 -6.31 -3.35
N LEU A 250 7.49 -5.00 -3.56
CA LEU A 250 6.30 -4.17 -3.84
C LEU A 250 5.61 -4.54 -5.16
N TYR A 251 6.36 -4.88 -6.20
CA TYR A 251 5.84 -5.12 -7.54
C TYR A 251 5.75 -6.61 -7.92
N ARG A 252 6.02 -7.53 -6.98
CA ARG A 252 6.13 -8.99 -7.23
C ARG A 252 4.93 -9.59 -7.98
N TYR A 253 3.72 -9.15 -7.66
CA TYR A 253 2.48 -9.67 -8.26
C TYR A 253 2.09 -8.98 -9.57
N ARG A 254 2.73 -7.86 -9.91
CA ARG A 254 2.47 -7.10 -11.17
C ARG A 254 3.44 -7.43 -12.28
N THR A 255 4.64 -7.89 -11.93
CA THR A 255 5.69 -8.26 -12.89
C THR A 255 5.34 -9.53 -13.69
N THR A 256 4.38 -10.32 -13.22
CA THR A 256 3.80 -11.45 -13.96
C THR A 256 2.73 -11.01 -14.96
N GLN A 257 1.96 -9.94 -14.68
CA GLN A 257 0.85 -9.47 -15.53
C GLN A 257 1.28 -8.42 -16.57
N GLU A 258 2.21 -7.52 -16.25
CA GLU A 258 2.57 -6.36 -17.08
C GLU A 258 3.83 -6.58 -17.95
N ARG A 259 4.04 -7.82 -18.43
CA ARG A 259 5.17 -8.13 -19.31
C ARG A 259 4.89 -7.59 -20.72
N GLN A 260 5.55 -6.47 -21.03
CA GLN A 260 5.93 -5.94 -22.35
C GLN A 260 5.36 -4.54 -22.66
N LYS A 261 6.09 -3.51 -22.24
CA LYS A 261 6.11 -2.22 -22.94
C LYS A 261 7.43 -2.09 -23.71
N ARG A 262 7.33 -1.83 -25.01
CA ARG A 262 8.40 -1.76 -26.04
C ARG A 262 9.79 -1.38 -25.48
N GLY A 263 10.63 -2.38 -25.22
CA GLY A 263 12.04 -2.21 -24.87
C GLY A 263 12.37 -1.74 -23.45
N PHE A 264 11.38 -1.46 -22.59
CA PHE A 264 11.61 -1.04 -21.20
C PHE A 264 11.83 -2.24 -20.28
N ILE A 265 12.85 -2.15 -19.42
CA ILE A 265 13.01 -3.04 -18.28
C ILE A 265 11.99 -2.64 -17.21
N ASN A 266 11.37 -3.62 -16.55
CA ASN A 266 10.44 -3.40 -15.45
C ASN A 266 9.26 -2.47 -15.78
N SER A 267 8.54 -2.76 -16.87
CA SER A 267 7.38 -1.97 -17.34
C SER A 267 6.31 -1.74 -16.27
N ALA A 268 6.15 -2.65 -15.30
CA ALA A 268 5.24 -2.50 -14.18
C ALA A 268 5.55 -1.26 -13.29
N LEU A 269 6.83 -0.88 -13.15
CA LEU A 269 7.20 0.32 -12.41
C LEU A 269 6.89 1.58 -13.20
N LEU A 270 7.19 1.59 -14.51
CA LEU A 270 7.01 2.78 -15.36
C LEU A 270 5.58 3.35 -15.30
N ASN A 271 4.57 2.49 -15.13
CA ASN A 271 3.18 2.91 -15.00
C ASN A 271 2.88 3.72 -13.71
N ASN A 272 3.75 3.62 -12.69
CA ASN A 272 3.51 4.17 -11.36
C ASN A 272 4.62 5.14 -10.91
N ALA A 273 5.87 4.93 -11.33
CA ALA A 273 7.01 5.78 -11.04
C ALA A 273 8.16 5.53 -12.04
N TYR A 274 8.77 6.60 -12.54
CA TYR A 274 10.07 6.50 -13.23
C TYR A 274 11.18 6.48 -12.19
N VAL A 275 11.87 5.34 -12.09
CA VAL A 275 13.01 5.15 -11.19
C VAL A 275 14.26 5.02 -12.04
N VAL A 276 15.17 6.00 -11.91
CA VAL A 276 16.45 6.04 -12.62
C VAL A 276 17.21 4.72 -12.38
N GLY A 277 17.73 4.13 -13.46
CA GLY A 277 18.43 2.84 -13.45
C GLY A 277 17.49 1.62 -13.53
N THR A 278 16.40 1.60 -12.77
CA THR A 278 15.46 0.48 -12.71
C THR A 278 14.54 0.39 -13.94
N THR A 279 14.21 1.54 -14.56
CA THR A 279 13.22 1.67 -15.65
C THR A 279 13.84 2.11 -16.99
N ARG A 280 15.02 1.57 -17.33
CA ARG A 280 15.74 1.90 -18.58
C ARG A 280 15.15 1.25 -19.83
N ASN A 281 15.34 1.88 -20.99
CA ASN A 281 14.95 1.32 -22.28
C ASN A 281 16.17 0.73 -23.01
N VAL A 282 16.19 -0.59 -23.17
CA VAL A 282 17.31 -1.33 -23.76
C VAL A 282 17.55 -0.96 -25.22
N ILE A 283 16.51 -0.54 -25.95
CA ILE A 283 16.64 -0.13 -27.35
C ILE A 283 17.40 1.21 -27.41
N LEU A 284 17.00 2.18 -26.58
CA LEU A 284 17.68 3.47 -26.51
C LEU A 284 19.13 3.32 -26.03
N ASP A 285 19.39 2.43 -25.07
CA ASP A 285 20.75 2.13 -24.61
C ASP A 285 21.62 1.60 -25.76
N ARG A 286 21.11 0.63 -26.54
CA ARG A 286 21.82 0.07 -27.69
C ARG A 286 22.06 1.10 -28.79
N LEU A 287 21.04 1.91 -29.12
CA LEU A 287 21.18 2.97 -30.12
C LEU A 287 22.22 4.02 -29.70
N SER A 288 22.27 4.36 -28.41
CA SER A 288 23.26 5.29 -27.86
C SER A 288 24.68 4.75 -27.98
N ILE A 289 24.88 3.45 -27.70
CA ILE A 289 26.19 2.79 -27.86
C ILE A 289 26.60 2.74 -29.35
N ILE A 290 25.67 2.40 -30.25
CA ILE A 290 25.93 2.37 -31.70
C ILE A 290 26.34 3.76 -32.18
N LEU A 291 25.59 4.80 -31.80
CA LEU A 291 25.89 6.18 -32.16
C LEU A 291 27.27 6.61 -31.63
N PHE A 292 27.59 6.26 -30.38
CA PHE A 292 28.90 6.55 -29.79
C PHE A 292 30.04 5.90 -30.57
N LEU A 293 29.91 4.62 -30.92
CA LEU A 293 30.91 3.91 -31.73
C LEU A 293 31.06 4.52 -33.13
N LEU A 294 29.96 4.92 -33.77
CA LEU A 294 29.99 5.61 -35.06
C LEU A 294 30.73 6.95 -34.98
N VAL A 295 30.54 7.72 -33.91
CA VAL A 295 31.25 8.98 -33.68
C VAL A 295 32.75 8.73 -33.49
N VAL A 296 33.13 7.75 -32.67
CA VAL A 296 34.54 7.38 -32.45
C VAL A 296 35.19 6.92 -33.75
N LEU A 297 34.51 6.09 -34.54
CA LEU A 297 34.99 5.65 -35.85
C LEU A 297 35.12 6.82 -36.84
N GLY A 298 34.17 7.75 -36.82
CA GLY A 298 34.23 8.96 -37.65
C GLY A 298 35.42 9.85 -37.32
N ILE A 299 35.67 10.09 -36.03
CA ILE A 299 36.84 10.86 -35.56
C ILE A 299 38.14 10.13 -35.91
N GLY A 300 38.21 8.82 -35.66
CA GLY A 300 39.37 8.00 -35.97
C GLY A 300 39.67 7.94 -37.47
N GLY A 301 38.64 7.76 -38.30
CA GLY A 301 38.74 7.78 -39.75
C GLY A 301 39.19 9.15 -40.27
N HIS A 302 38.66 10.24 -39.72
CA HIS A 302 39.12 11.59 -40.04
C HIS A 302 40.59 11.81 -39.66
N GLY A 303 40.98 11.39 -38.46
CA GLY A 303 42.36 11.46 -37.97
C GLY A 303 43.34 10.66 -38.86
N LEU A 304 42.98 9.43 -39.22
CA LEU A 304 43.75 8.58 -40.12
C LEU A 304 43.87 9.20 -41.52
N GLY A 305 42.77 9.75 -42.04
CA GLY A 305 42.76 10.47 -43.31
C GLY A 305 43.72 11.67 -43.31
N ARG A 306 43.74 12.45 -42.22
CA ARG A 306 44.71 13.55 -42.05
C ARG A 306 46.15 13.05 -41.99
N ALA A 307 46.44 11.96 -41.28
CA ALA A 307 47.78 11.39 -41.16
C ALA A 307 48.31 10.84 -42.50
N LEU A 308 47.48 10.09 -43.23
CA LEU A 308 47.82 9.57 -44.56
C LEU A 308 48.00 10.70 -45.59
N GLY A 309 47.14 11.73 -45.53
CA GLY A 309 47.25 12.93 -46.35
C GLY A 309 48.55 13.69 -46.09
N ALA A 310 48.95 13.84 -44.82
CA ALA A 310 50.23 14.45 -44.46
C ALA A 310 51.42 13.62 -44.95
N LYS A 311 51.36 12.28 -44.84
CA LYS A 311 52.43 11.38 -45.31
C LYS A 311 52.61 11.44 -46.84
N ARG A 312 51.52 11.52 -47.61
CA ARG A 312 51.56 11.67 -49.08
C ARG A 312 52.07 13.03 -49.57
N ARG A 313 52.00 14.08 -48.74
CA ARG A 313 52.48 15.43 -49.06
C ARG A 313 53.95 15.67 -48.68
N ARG A 314 54.61 14.70 -48.04
CA ARG A 314 56.07 14.77 -47.83
C ARG A 314 56.76 14.41 -49.15
N PRO A 315 57.58 15.30 -49.74
CA PRO A 315 58.35 14.97 -50.94
C PRO A 315 59.29 13.80 -50.63
N HIS A 316 59.44 12.87 -51.59
CA HIS A 316 60.60 11.98 -51.59
C HIS A 316 61.83 12.86 -51.81
N GLU A 317 62.59 13.12 -50.75
CA GLU A 317 64.01 13.46 -50.87
C GLU A 317 64.80 12.23 -51.35
#